data_AF-A0A7Y1YS25-F1
#
_entry.id   AF-A0A7Y1YS25-F1
#
_cell.length_a   1.000
_cell.length_b   1.000
_cell.length_c   1.000
_cell.angle_alpha   90.00
_cell.angle_beta   90.00
_cell.angle_gamma   90.00
#
_symmetry.space_group_name_H-M   'P 1'
#
loop_
_entity.id
_entity.type
_entity.pdbx_description
1 polymer ?
#
loop_
_entity_poly.entity_id
_entity_poly.type
_entity_poly.pdbx_seq_one_letter_code
_entity_poly.pdbx_strand_id
1 'polypeptide(L)'
;MLFNSFEYALFLPIVFVLYWFIFNRNLRSSNLFLLAVSYLFYGWWDYRFLSLIILSSLVDFHVGKKLGTTHDIKTKKHLCLLSIIVNLGLLGFFKYYNFFITEFVDAFGLSTLEGFSSLNVILPVGISFYTFQTLSYSIDIYRNKIEPEKDWVTFFAFVSFFPQLVAGPIERAANLVPQFRKIRVFKYHNAKDGMRQILWGLFKKIVIADSAGLLANDTFGNTELFGTAGLI
;
A
#
# COMPACT_ATOMS: atom_id res chain seq x y z
N MET A 1 -8.81 -8.10 -4.55
CA MET A 1 -9.18 -9.32 -3.77
C MET A 1 -9.11 -8.99 -2.29
N LEU A 2 -10.04 -9.49 -1.46
CA LEU A 2 -9.96 -9.33 0.00
C LEU A 2 -9.20 -10.51 0.63
N PHE A 3 -8.50 -10.29 1.75
CA PHE A 3 -7.66 -11.33 2.38
C PHE A 3 -8.45 -12.52 2.94
N ASN A 4 -9.72 -12.32 3.28
CA ASN A 4 -10.62 -13.36 3.78
C ASN A 4 -11.52 -13.94 2.68
N SER A 5 -11.24 -13.66 1.40
CA SER A 5 -12.06 -14.15 0.28
C SER A 5 -11.53 -15.46 -0.30
N PHE A 6 -12.43 -16.21 -0.96
CA PHE A 6 -12.08 -17.48 -1.60
C PHE A 6 -11.06 -17.29 -2.73
N GLU A 7 -11.14 -16.18 -3.46
CA GLU A 7 -10.20 -15.83 -4.52
C GLU A 7 -8.78 -15.69 -3.95
N TYR A 8 -8.62 -15.04 -2.79
CA TYR A 8 -7.31 -14.94 -2.14
C TYR A 8 -6.79 -16.29 -1.64
N ALA A 9 -7.69 -17.14 -1.13
CA ALA A 9 -7.35 -18.48 -0.67
C ALA A 9 -6.83 -19.39 -1.82
N LEU A 10 -7.27 -19.19 -3.06
CA LEU A 10 -6.72 -19.85 -4.24
C LEU A 10 -5.47 -19.14 -4.77
N PHE A 11 -5.49 -17.81 -4.82
CA PHE A 11 -4.40 -17.00 -5.35
C PHE A 11 -3.08 -17.25 -4.61
N LEU A 12 -3.10 -17.24 -3.28
CA LEU A 12 -1.87 -17.32 -2.48
C LEU A 12 -1.12 -18.67 -2.66
N PRO A 13 -1.76 -19.86 -2.56
CA PRO A 13 -1.09 -21.13 -2.84
C PRO A 13 -0.57 -21.25 -4.28
N ILE A 14 -1.33 -20.78 -5.27
CA ILE A 14 -0.91 -20.81 -6.68
C ILE A 14 0.36 -19.96 -6.85
N VAL A 15 0.34 -18.72 -6.36
CA VAL A 15 1.50 -17.81 -6.40
C VAL A 15 2.69 -18.43 -5.69
N PHE A 16 2.47 -19.05 -4.53
CA PHE A 16 3.54 -19.68 -3.75
C PHE A 16 4.20 -20.85 -4.50
N VAL A 17 3.40 -21.75 -5.08
CA VAL A 17 3.91 -22.88 -5.86
C VAL A 17 4.64 -22.38 -7.11
N LEU A 18 4.03 -21.48 -7.88
CA LEU A 18 4.67 -20.91 -9.07
C LEU A 18 5.99 -20.20 -8.73
N TYR A 19 6.00 -19.42 -7.65
CA TYR A 19 7.20 -18.72 -7.20
C TYR A 19 8.34 -19.70 -6.93
N TRP A 20 8.13 -20.69 -6.06
CA TRP A 20 9.20 -21.58 -5.60
C TRP A 20 9.65 -22.60 -6.65
N PHE A 21 8.74 -23.13 -7.46
CA PHE A 21 9.05 -24.22 -8.40
C PHE A 21 9.38 -23.74 -9.82
N ILE A 22 8.91 -22.56 -10.24
CA ILE A 22 9.08 -22.07 -11.62
C ILE A 22 9.95 -20.83 -11.68
N PHE A 23 9.60 -19.79 -10.91
CA PHE A 23 10.16 -18.44 -11.11
C PHE A 23 11.39 -18.12 -10.24
N ASN A 24 11.66 -18.85 -9.16
CA ASN A 24 12.81 -18.65 -8.27
C ASN A 24 14.13 -19.26 -8.81
N ARG A 25 14.29 -19.35 -10.14
CA ARG A 25 15.52 -19.86 -10.80
C ARG A 25 16.60 -18.79 -10.91
N ASN A 26 16.21 -17.55 -11.16
CA ASN A 26 17.12 -16.41 -11.21
C ASN A 26 16.44 -15.17 -10.60
N LEU A 27 17.26 -14.20 -10.19
CA LEU A 27 16.78 -13.04 -9.44
C LEU A 27 15.76 -12.20 -10.23
N ARG A 28 16.04 -11.99 -11.52
CA ARG A 28 15.21 -11.16 -12.40
C ARG A 28 13.83 -11.78 -12.62
N SER A 29 13.75 -13.09 -12.90
CA SER A 29 12.48 -13.81 -13.07
C SER A 29 11.67 -13.83 -11.78
N SER A 30 12.33 -14.08 -10.65
CA SER A 30 11.71 -14.01 -9.32
C SER A 30 11.07 -12.64 -9.07
N ASN A 31 11.83 -11.55 -9.24
CA ASN A 31 11.32 -10.21 -8.95
C ASN A 31 10.27 -9.77 -9.98
N LEU A 32 10.42 -10.13 -11.25
CA LEU A 32 9.42 -9.83 -12.29
C LEU A 32 8.11 -10.56 -12.04
N PHE A 33 8.17 -11.82 -11.61
CA PHE A 33 6.98 -12.57 -11.21
C PHE A 33 6.30 -11.93 -10.00
N LEU A 34 7.06 -11.58 -8.96
CA LEU A 34 6.51 -10.90 -7.78
C LEU A 34 5.87 -9.55 -8.14
N LEU A 35 6.49 -8.78 -9.05
CA LEU A 35 5.93 -7.53 -9.56
C LEU A 35 4.62 -7.78 -10.32
N ALA A 36 4.61 -8.73 -11.26
CA ALA A 36 3.43 -9.04 -12.08
C ALA A 36 2.26 -9.51 -11.23
N VAL A 37 2.51 -10.43 -10.29
CA VAL A 37 1.50 -10.92 -9.35
C VAL A 37 1.01 -9.80 -8.43
N SER A 38 1.90 -8.90 -8.03
CA SER A 38 1.53 -7.76 -7.19
C SER A 38 0.63 -6.77 -7.91
N TYR A 39 0.92 -6.49 -9.17
CA TYR A 39 0.08 -5.65 -10.02
C TYR A 39 -1.25 -6.31 -10.35
N LEU A 40 -1.26 -7.62 -10.57
CA LEU A 40 -2.51 -8.37 -10.73
C LEU A 40 -3.37 -8.30 -9.47
N PHE A 41 -2.78 -8.54 -8.29
CA PHE A 41 -3.49 -8.47 -7.02
C PHE A 41 -4.12 -7.09 -6.78
N TYR A 42 -3.33 -6.03 -7.01
CA TYR A 42 -3.81 -4.66 -6.85
C TYR A 42 -4.84 -4.27 -7.90
N GLY A 43 -4.59 -4.57 -9.18
CA GLY A 43 -5.50 -4.29 -10.28
C GLY A 43 -6.82 -5.07 -10.20
N TRP A 44 -6.85 -6.18 -9.46
CA TRP A 44 -8.09 -6.90 -9.15
C TRP A 44 -9.05 -6.09 -8.29
N TRP A 45 -8.55 -5.15 -7.48
CA TRP A 45 -9.42 -4.22 -6.76
C TRP A 45 -9.99 -3.18 -7.72
N ASP A 46 -9.11 -2.45 -8.42
CA ASP A 46 -9.49 -1.54 -9.50
C ASP A 46 -8.26 -1.17 -10.35
N TYR A 47 -8.31 -1.52 -11.63
CA TYR A 47 -7.20 -1.34 -12.56
C TYR A 47 -6.85 0.13 -12.83
N ARG A 48 -7.80 1.07 -12.65
CA ARG A 48 -7.58 2.51 -12.92
C ARG A 48 -6.50 3.05 -11.99
N PHE A 49 -6.51 2.61 -10.73
CA PHE A 49 -5.57 3.06 -9.72
C PHE A 49 -4.20 2.38 -9.80
N LEU A 50 -4.04 1.32 -10.61
CA LEU A 50 -2.73 0.73 -10.87
C LEU A 50 -1.79 1.76 -11.51
N SER A 51 -2.33 2.62 -12.38
CA SER A 51 -1.60 3.72 -12.99
C SER A 51 -1.01 4.68 -11.95
N LEU A 52 -1.73 4.93 -10.84
CA LEU A 52 -1.24 5.81 -9.76
C LEU A 52 -0.02 5.22 -9.05
N ILE A 53 -0.03 3.92 -8.74
CA ILE A 53 1.12 3.26 -8.12
C ILE A 53 2.31 3.31 -9.06
N ILE A 54 2.10 3.02 -10.35
CA ILE A 54 3.17 3.05 -11.36
C ILE A 54 3.74 4.46 -11.48
N LEU A 55 2.90 5.50 -11.58
CA LEU A 55 3.34 6.89 -11.70
C LEU A 55 4.09 7.38 -10.45
N SER A 56 3.55 7.12 -9.25
CA SER A 56 4.21 7.45 -7.99
C SER A 56 5.57 6.74 -7.89
N SER A 57 5.62 5.44 -8.20
CA SER A 57 6.86 4.65 -8.22
C SER A 57 7.86 5.18 -9.25
N LEU A 58 7.41 5.57 -10.44
CA LEU A 58 8.27 6.15 -11.47
C LEU A 58 8.91 7.45 -10.98
N VAL A 59 8.12 8.36 -10.38
CA VAL A 59 8.64 9.62 -9.85
C VAL A 59 9.72 9.34 -8.80
N ASP A 60 9.43 8.52 -7.80
CA ASP A 60 10.37 8.25 -6.71
C ASP A 60 11.60 7.46 -7.14
N PHE A 61 11.47 6.57 -8.14
CA PHE A 61 12.62 5.88 -8.72
C PHE A 61 13.59 6.87 -9.38
N HIS A 62 13.08 7.80 -10.19
CA HIS A 62 13.91 8.81 -10.86
C HIS A 62 14.48 9.82 -9.86
N VAL A 63 13.67 10.27 -8.90
CA VAL A 63 14.12 11.16 -7.82
C VAL A 63 15.22 10.49 -7.00
N GLY A 64 15.02 9.25 -6.56
CA GLY A 64 16.03 8.49 -5.82
C GLY A 64 17.34 8.33 -6.60
N LYS A 65 17.26 7.96 -7.89
CA LYS A 65 18.45 7.85 -8.74
C LYS A 65 19.19 9.19 -8.87
N LYS A 66 18.48 10.29 -9.10
CA LYS A 66 19.08 11.64 -9.17
C LYS A 66 19.66 12.10 -7.83
N LEU A 67 19.01 11.77 -6.72
CA LEU A 67 19.50 12.10 -5.38
C LEU A 67 20.85 11.43 -5.08
N GLY A 68 21.06 10.19 -5.54
CA GLY A 68 22.33 9.49 -5.35
C GLY A 68 23.49 10.02 -6.21
N THR A 69 23.21 10.62 -7.36
CA THR A 69 24.27 11.15 -8.26
C THR A 69 24.53 12.64 -8.09
N THR A 70 23.65 13.37 -7.42
CA THR A 70 23.77 14.82 -7.23
C THR A 70 24.65 15.11 -6.02
N HIS A 71 25.64 16.00 -6.16
CA HIS A 71 26.45 16.46 -5.02
C HIS A 71 26.01 17.82 -4.45
N ASP A 72 25.29 18.62 -5.23
CA ASP A 72 24.75 19.90 -4.79
C ASP A 72 23.60 19.74 -3.78
N ILE A 73 23.74 20.40 -2.62
CA ILE A 73 22.79 20.34 -1.51
C ILE A 73 21.44 20.96 -1.90
N LYS A 74 21.44 22.06 -2.68
CA LYS A 74 20.19 22.73 -3.08
C LYS A 74 19.37 21.85 -4.01
N THR A 75 20.02 21.26 -5.00
CA THR A 75 19.39 20.30 -5.93
C THR A 75 18.87 19.07 -5.20
N LYS A 76 19.64 18.50 -4.26
CA LYS A 76 19.15 17.40 -3.40
C LYS A 76 17.88 17.79 -2.63
N LYS A 77 17.85 18.99 -2.05
CA LYS A 77 16.68 19.49 -1.31
C LYS A 77 15.46 19.63 -2.21
N HIS A 78 15.60 20.20 -3.41
CA HIS A 78 14.50 20.33 -4.36
C HIS A 78 13.98 18.98 -4.86
N LEU A 79 14.86 18.02 -5.13
CA LEU A 79 14.48 16.66 -5.52
C LEU A 79 13.70 15.94 -4.41
N CYS A 80 14.16 16.04 -3.16
CA CYS A 80 13.46 15.48 -2.01
C CYS A 80 12.09 16.16 -1.82
N LEU A 81 12.05 17.50 -1.94
CA LEU A 81 10.80 18.26 -1.85
C LEU A 81 9.82 17.87 -2.97
N LEU A 82 10.30 17.64 -4.19
CA LEU A 82 9.47 17.15 -5.30
C LEU A 82 8.81 15.82 -4.96
N SER A 83 9.58 14.84 -4.44
CA SER A 83 9.03 13.56 -3.98
C SER A 83 7.99 13.75 -2.88
N ILE A 84 8.27 14.59 -1.88
CA ILE A 84 7.34 14.90 -0.79
C ILE A 84 6.04 15.49 -1.33
N ILE A 85 6.12 16.50 -2.21
CA ILE A 85 4.96 17.19 -2.78
C ILE A 85 4.12 16.22 -3.63
N VAL A 86 4.74 15.39 -4.47
CA VAL A 86 4.01 14.44 -5.32
C VAL A 86 3.30 13.38 -4.46
N ASN A 87 4.01 12.77 -3.50
CA ASN A 87 3.46 11.73 -2.64
C ASN A 87 2.35 12.25 -1.71
N LEU A 88 2.61 13.34 -0.98
CA LEU A 88 1.62 13.94 -0.11
C LEU A 88 0.49 14.63 -0.88
N GLY A 89 0.76 15.14 -2.08
CA GLY A 89 -0.26 15.68 -2.97
C GLY A 89 -1.24 14.60 -3.45
N LEU A 90 -0.74 13.45 -3.90
CA LEU A 90 -1.58 12.29 -4.24
C LEU A 90 -2.40 11.81 -3.04
N LEU A 91 -1.75 11.62 -1.89
CA LEU A 91 -2.44 11.18 -0.67
C LEU A 91 -3.48 12.21 -0.22
N GLY A 92 -3.12 13.50 -0.21
CA GLY A 92 -3.98 14.62 0.17
C GLY A 92 -5.22 14.70 -0.70
N PHE A 93 -5.04 14.64 -2.02
CA PHE A 93 -6.12 14.67 -2.99
C PHE A 93 -7.06 13.48 -2.79
N PHE A 94 -6.58 12.24 -2.92
CA PHE A 94 -7.48 11.08 -2.89
C PHE A 94 -8.12 10.83 -1.52
N LYS A 95 -7.44 11.19 -0.42
CA LYS A 95 -7.95 10.94 0.94
C LYS A 95 -8.89 12.02 1.46
N TYR A 96 -8.64 13.28 1.12
CA TYR A 96 -9.35 14.40 1.75
C TYR A 96 -10.19 15.22 0.79
N TYR A 97 -10.14 14.99 -0.52
CA TYR A 97 -10.92 15.78 -1.50
C TYR A 97 -12.42 15.81 -1.18
N ASN A 98 -13.04 14.64 -0.99
CA ASN A 98 -14.48 14.58 -0.72
C ASN A 98 -14.84 15.31 0.57
N PHE A 99 -14.06 15.11 1.64
CA PHE A 99 -14.25 15.81 2.91
C PHE A 99 -14.19 17.34 2.73
N PHE A 100 -13.12 17.85 2.10
CA PHE A 100 -12.97 19.29 1.92
C PHE A 100 -14.06 19.91 1.04
N ILE A 101 -14.49 19.21 -0.02
CA ILE A 101 -15.55 19.72 -0.89
C ILE A 101 -16.89 19.72 -0.17
N THR A 102 -17.24 18.67 0.58
CA THR A 102 -18.48 18.64 1.37
C THR A 102 -18.52 19.79 2.37
N GLU A 103 -17.48 19.96 3.19
CA GLU A 103 -17.41 21.04 4.17
C GLU A 103 -17.43 22.44 3.51
N PHE A 104 -16.80 22.60 2.34
CA PHE A 104 -16.83 23.85 1.59
C PHE A 104 -18.24 24.16 1.07
N VAL A 105 -18.94 23.17 0.53
CA VAL A 105 -20.33 23.34 0.06
C VAL A 105 -21.25 23.74 1.21
N ASP A 106 -21.11 23.08 2.36
CA ASP A 106 -21.93 23.34 3.54
C ASP A 106 -21.63 24.71 4.15
N ALA A 107 -20.35 25.09 4.27
CA ALA A 107 -19.94 26.38 4.83
C ALA A 107 -20.42 27.59 4.02
N PHE A 108 -20.53 27.44 2.70
CA PHE A 108 -20.96 28.51 1.80
C PHE A 108 -22.42 28.38 1.34
N GLY A 109 -23.18 27.40 1.88
CA GLY A 109 -24.59 27.18 1.53
C GLY A 109 -24.83 26.88 0.05
N LEU A 110 -23.81 26.37 -0.65
CA LEU A 110 -23.83 26.13 -2.10
C LEU A 110 -24.64 24.89 -2.48
N SER A 111 -25.12 24.13 -1.49
CA SER A 111 -25.92 22.91 -1.66
C SER A 111 -27.27 23.15 -2.33
N THR A 112 -27.76 24.40 -2.36
CA THR A 112 -29.01 24.81 -3.02
C THR A 112 -28.82 25.38 -4.42
N LEU A 113 -27.57 25.57 -4.88
CA LEU A 113 -27.29 26.07 -6.23
C LEU A 113 -27.46 24.94 -7.25
N GLU A 114 -28.47 25.07 -8.11
CA GLU A 114 -28.64 24.19 -9.26
C GLU A 114 -27.40 24.25 -10.16
N GLY A 115 -26.69 23.12 -10.29
CA GLY A 115 -25.51 22.98 -11.15
C GLY A 115 -24.17 22.76 -10.44
N PHE A 116 -24.12 22.77 -9.09
CA PHE A 116 -22.90 22.38 -8.39
C PHE A 116 -22.70 20.85 -8.45
N SER A 117 -21.88 20.39 -9.39
CA SER A 117 -21.45 18.99 -9.48
C SER A 117 -20.06 18.84 -8.86
N SER A 118 -19.96 18.24 -7.68
CA SER A 118 -18.68 17.83 -7.11
C SER A 118 -18.16 16.56 -7.79
N LEU A 119 -16.84 16.41 -7.87
CA LEU A 119 -16.23 15.14 -8.25
C LEU A 119 -16.31 14.19 -7.05
N ASN A 120 -16.87 12.99 -7.21
CA ASN A 120 -16.76 11.97 -6.17
C ASN A 120 -15.49 11.15 -6.40
N VAL A 121 -14.44 11.45 -5.64
CA VAL A 121 -13.14 10.80 -5.79
C VAL A 121 -13.13 9.49 -5.00
N ILE A 122 -12.95 8.37 -5.70
CA ILE A 122 -12.81 7.05 -5.08
C ILE A 122 -11.42 6.95 -4.43
N LEU A 123 -11.37 6.57 -3.15
CA LEU A 123 -10.12 6.38 -2.40
C LEU A 123 -9.41 5.07 -2.84
N PRO A 124 -8.17 5.13 -3.35
CA PRO A 124 -7.42 3.94 -3.70
C PRO A 124 -7.04 3.14 -2.46
N VAL A 125 -7.30 1.83 -2.49
CA VAL A 125 -6.85 0.93 -1.42
C VAL A 125 -5.33 0.98 -1.33
N GLY A 126 -4.78 0.98 -0.12
CA GLY A 126 -3.33 0.93 0.06
C GLY A 126 -2.58 2.24 -0.22
N ILE A 127 -3.26 3.34 -0.61
CA ILE A 127 -2.59 4.61 -0.96
C ILE A 127 -1.62 5.11 0.10
N SER A 128 -2.03 5.09 1.37
CA SER A 128 -1.16 5.51 2.46
C SER A 128 0.11 4.66 2.55
N PHE A 129 0.02 3.34 2.35
CA PHE A 129 1.15 2.44 2.52
C PHE A 129 2.23 2.65 1.46
N TYR A 130 1.88 2.61 0.18
CA TYR A 130 2.87 2.82 -0.87
C TYR A 130 3.41 4.25 -0.87
N THR A 131 2.57 5.26 -0.55
CA THR A 131 3.02 6.65 -0.40
C THR A 131 4.06 6.79 0.71
N PHE A 132 3.83 6.21 1.89
CA PHE A 132 4.81 6.31 2.99
C PHE A 132 6.08 5.48 2.73
N GLN A 133 5.97 4.34 2.04
CA GLN A 133 7.12 3.55 1.61
C GLN A 133 8.02 4.32 0.63
N THR A 134 7.45 4.89 -0.43
CA THR A 134 8.22 5.64 -1.44
C THR A 134 8.78 6.95 -0.88
N LEU A 135 8.02 7.62 -0.01
CA LEU A 135 8.49 8.80 0.72
C LEU A 135 9.69 8.45 1.63
N SER A 136 9.60 7.36 2.39
CA SER A 136 10.71 6.90 3.23
C SER A 136 11.95 6.60 2.40
N TYR A 137 11.79 5.98 1.23
CA TYR A 137 12.89 5.70 0.30
C TYR A 137 13.60 6.98 -0.14
N SER A 138 12.87 7.96 -0.67
CA SER A 138 13.43 9.22 -1.15
C SER A 138 14.09 10.03 -0.01
N ILE A 139 13.48 10.06 1.17
CA ILE A 139 14.03 10.74 2.36
C ILE A 139 15.30 10.03 2.87
N ASP A 140 15.30 8.70 2.94
CA ASP A 140 16.45 7.96 3.45
C ASP A 140 17.66 8.08 2.49
N ILE A 141 17.44 8.17 1.17
CA ILE A 141 18.49 8.51 0.21
C ILE A 141 18.98 9.94 0.40
N TYR A 142 18.06 10.91 0.54
CA TYR A 142 18.42 12.31 0.77
C TYR A 142 19.30 12.46 2.04
N ARG A 143 19.02 11.66 3.08
CA ARG A 143 19.79 11.62 4.33
C ARG A 143 21.03 10.71 4.26
N ASN A 144 21.38 10.20 3.08
CA ASN A 144 22.50 9.28 2.82
C ASN A 144 22.48 8.02 3.74
N LYS A 145 21.30 7.53 4.11
CA LYS A 145 21.17 6.30 4.91
C LYS A 145 21.15 5.04 4.06
N ILE A 146 20.67 5.15 2.82
CA ILE A 146 20.63 4.07 1.84
C ILE A 146 21.08 4.57 0.48
N GLU A 147 21.67 3.69 -0.30
CA GLU A 147 21.96 3.92 -1.73
C GLU A 147 20.69 3.71 -2.57
N PRO A 148 20.48 4.51 -3.63
CA PRO A 148 19.34 4.33 -4.53
C PRO A 148 19.34 2.95 -5.19
N GLU A 149 18.15 2.40 -5.38
CA GLU A 149 17.96 1.19 -6.17
C GLU A 149 18.20 1.49 -7.66
N LYS A 150 18.97 0.62 -8.32
CA LYS A 150 19.33 0.76 -9.73
C LYS A 150 18.41 -0.05 -10.64
N ASP A 151 17.88 -1.16 -10.14
CA ASP A 151 16.98 -2.04 -10.89
C ASP A 151 15.52 -1.63 -10.68
N TRP A 152 14.88 -1.20 -11.76
CA TRP A 152 13.48 -0.78 -11.75
C TRP A 152 12.55 -1.93 -11.34
N VAL A 153 12.79 -3.17 -11.76
CA VAL A 153 11.93 -4.31 -11.38
C VAL A 153 11.96 -4.51 -9.86
N THR A 154 13.15 -4.47 -9.26
CA THR A 154 13.34 -4.57 -7.81
C THR A 154 12.65 -3.45 -7.06
N PHE A 155 12.80 -2.19 -7.51
CA PHE A 155 12.13 -1.05 -6.88
C PHE A 155 10.61 -1.16 -6.97
N PHE A 156 10.07 -1.48 -8.15
CA PHE A 156 8.63 -1.55 -8.38
C PHE A 156 8.02 -2.74 -7.62
N ALA A 157 8.72 -3.88 -7.55
CA ALA A 157 8.30 -5.03 -6.76
C ALA A 157 8.30 -4.72 -5.26
N PHE A 158 9.26 -3.91 -4.77
CA PHE A 158 9.28 -3.42 -3.39
C PHE A 158 8.04 -2.57 -3.07
N VAL A 159 7.74 -1.55 -3.90
CA VAL A 159 6.63 -0.63 -3.64
C VAL A 159 5.27 -1.33 -3.73
N SER A 160 5.13 -2.28 -4.65
CA SER A 160 3.84 -2.93 -4.91
C SER A 160 3.64 -4.25 -4.19
N PHE A 161 4.57 -4.70 -3.36
CA PHE A 161 4.58 -6.05 -2.81
C PHE A 161 3.24 -6.43 -2.14
N PHE A 162 2.46 -7.28 -2.81
CA PHE A 162 1.06 -7.52 -2.45
C PHE A 162 0.81 -8.01 -1.02
N PRO A 163 1.69 -8.81 -0.36
CA PRO A 163 1.45 -9.24 1.01
C PRO A 163 1.37 -8.07 1.99
N GLN A 164 1.93 -6.92 1.63
CA GLN A 164 2.04 -5.76 2.48
C GLN A 164 1.22 -4.56 1.98
N LEU A 165 1.06 -4.41 0.67
CA LEU A 165 0.55 -3.19 0.02
C LEU A 165 -0.77 -2.64 0.58
N VAL A 166 -1.68 -3.51 1.04
CA VAL A 166 -3.03 -3.10 1.46
C VAL A 166 -3.13 -2.81 2.95
N ALA A 167 -2.48 -3.61 3.79
CA ALA A 167 -2.67 -3.57 5.25
C ALA A 167 -1.48 -4.14 6.06
N GLY A 168 -0.29 -4.27 5.45
CA GLY A 168 0.91 -4.68 6.17
C GLY A 168 1.54 -3.53 6.96
N PRO A 169 2.49 -3.80 7.87
CA PRO A 169 3.26 -2.72 8.51
C PRO A 169 3.93 -1.84 7.45
N ILE A 170 4.12 -0.55 7.68
CA ILE A 170 4.84 0.32 6.73
C ILE A 170 6.33 -0.09 6.74
N GLU A 171 6.78 -0.77 5.69
CA GLU A 171 8.17 -1.25 5.58
C GLU A 171 9.09 -0.15 5.08
N ARG A 172 10.35 -0.27 5.48
CA ARG A 172 11.41 0.61 5.02
C ARG A 172 12.21 -0.04 3.91
N ALA A 173 12.58 0.76 2.92
CA ALA A 173 13.43 0.31 1.82
C ALA A 173 14.75 -0.31 2.32
N ALA A 174 15.34 0.23 3.40
CA ALA A 174 16.54 -0.30 4.04
C ALA A 174 16.42 -1.79 4.46
N ASN A 175 15.22 -2.24 4.82
CA ASN A 175 14.97 -3.61 5.29
C ASN A 175 14.53 -4.53 4.15
N LEU A 176 13.62 -4.06 3.29
CA LEU A 176 12.93 -4.90 2.32
C LEU A 176 13.69 -5.00 0.99
N VAL A 177 14.25 -3.90 0.46
CA VAL A 177 14.97 -3.89 -0.82
C VAL A 177 16.15 -4.87 -0.86
N PRO A 178 17.00 -4.99 0.19
CA PRO A 178 18.09 -5.97 0.19
C PRO A 178 17.63 -7.42 0.03
N GLN A 179 16.40 -7.74 0.43
CA GLN A 179 15.81 -9.08 0.25
C GLN A 179 15.44 -9.34 -1.21
N PHE A 180 15.11 -8.29 -1.97
CA PHE A 180 14.91 -8.37 -3.42
C PHE A 180 16.20 -8.45 -4.23
N ARG A 181 17.36 -8.15 -3.63
CA ARG A 181 18.68 -8.27 -4.28
C ARG A 181 19.29 -9.66 -4.17
N LYS A 182 18.64 -10.59 -3.46
CA LYS A 182 19.15 -11.96 -3.21
C LYS A 182 18.14 -13.00 -3.69
N ILE A 183 18.66 -14.09 -4.25
CA ILE A 183 17.85 -15.28 -4.52
C ILE A 183 17.40 -15.83 -3.17
N ARG A 184 16.10 -16.09 -3.02
CA ARG A 184 15.56 -16.59 -1.76
C ARG A 184 15.70 -18.10 -1.71
N VAL A 185 16.07 -18.61 -0.54
CA VAL A 185 16.23 -20.04 -0.29
C VAL A 185 15.01 -20.52 0.48
N PHE A 186 14.40 -21.61 0.00
CA PHE A 186 13.25 -22.19 0.66
C PHE A 186 13.68 -22.80 2.01
N LYS A 187 13.02 -22.38 3.09
CA LYS A 187 13.19 -22.96 4.42
C LYS A 187 11.85 -23.47 4.90
N TYR A 188 11.74 -24.79 5.09
CA TYR A 188 10.51 -25.43 5.54
C TYR A 188 9.97 -24.83 6.85
N HIS A 189 10.86 -24.50 7.79
CA HIS A 189 10.49 -23.85 9.04
C HIS A 189 9.73 -22.53 8.84
N ASN A 190 10.19 -21.67 7.92
CA ASN A 190 9.53 -20.41 7.60
C ASN A 190 8.15 -20.64 6.97
N ALA A 191 8.00 -21.66 6.11
CA ALA A 191 6.72 -22.00 5.51
C ALA A 191 5.71 -22.47 6.57
N LYS A 192 6.15 -23.33 7.50
CA LYS A 192 5.34 -23.81 8.63
C LYS A 192 4.89 -22.66 9.54
N ASP A 193 5.79 -21.73 9.86
CA ASP A 193 5.45 -20.58 10.70
C ASP A 193 4.54 -19.58 9.98
N GLY A 194 4.74 -19.36 8.68
CA GLY A 194 3.83 -18.59 7.84
C GLY A 194 2.41 -19.17 7.83
N MET A 195 2.27 -20.49 7.67
CA MET A 195 0.96 -21.16 7.76
C MET A 195 0.31 -20.98 9.14
N ARG A 196 1.08 -21.10 10.22
CA ARG A 196 0.59 -20.85 11.59
C ARG A 196 0.08 -19.43 11.77
N GLN A 197 0.82 -18.43 11.25
CA GLN A 197 0.41 -17.02 11.31
C GLN A 197 -0.87 -16.76 10.50
N ILE A 198 -1.01 -17.38 9.31
CA ILE A 198 -2.23 -17.27 8.49
C ILE A 198 -3.42 -17.86 9.25
N LEU A 199 -3.29 -19.08 9.79
CA LEU A 199 -4.38 -19.74 10.53
C LEU A 199 -4.80 -18.93 11.77
N TRP A 200 -3.82 -18.45 12.54
CA TRP A 200 -4.09 -17.64 13.74
C TRP A 200 -4.69 -16.27 13.40
N GLY A 201 -4.22 -15.64 12.32
CA GLY A 201 -4.76 -14.40 11.80
C GLY A 201 -6.21 -14.54 11.33
N LEU A 202 -6.52 -15.62 10.61
CA LEU A 202 -7.88 -15.95 10.17
C LEU A 202 -8.82 -16.17 11.35
N PHE A 203 -8.38 -16.92 12.37
CA PHE A 203 -9.18 -17.11 13.59
C PHE A 203 -9.48 -15.77 14.27
N LYS A 204 -8.45 -14.95 14.50
CA LYS A 204 -8.63 -13.62 15.10
C LYS A 204 -9.56 -12.72 14.27
N LYS A 205 -9.46 -12.78 12.94
CA LYS A 205 -10.27 -11.93 12.06
C LYS A 205 -11.73 -12.39 12.03
N ILE A 206 -11.97 -13.66 11.69
CA ILE A 206 -13.32 -14.18 11.42
C ILE A 206 -14.09 -14.46 12.71
N VAL A 207 -13.43 -15.02 13.74
CA VAL A 207 -14.12 -15.47 14.96
C VAL A 207 -14.18 -14.38 16.02
N ILE A 208 -13.12 -13.59 16.18
CA ILE A 208 -13.08 -12.56 17.23
C ILE A 208 -13.52 -11.21 16.67
N ALA A 209 -12.78 -10.69 15.68
CA ALA A 209 -12.98 -9.31 15.22
C ALA A 209 -14.30 -9.11 14.48
N ASP A 210 -14.68 -10.02 13.58
CA ASP A 210 -15.92 -9.89 12.82
C ASP A 210 -17.15 -10.12 13.72
N SER A 211 -17.10 -11.05 14.68
CA SER A 211 -18.17 -11.23 15.69
C SER A 211 -18.30 -10.04 16.64
N ALA A 212 -17.19 -9.50 17.15
CA ALA A 212 -17.21 -8.28 17.97
C ALA A 212 -17.67 -7.07 17.15
N GLY A 213 -17.31 -7.02 15.86
CA GLY A 213 -17.72 -5.97 14.94
C GLY A 213 -19.23 -5.88 14.76
N LEU A 214 -19.94 -7.02 14.75
CA LEU A 214 -21.41 -7.01 14.71
C LEU A 214 -22.02 -6.31 15.93
N LEU A 215 -21.55 -6.65 17.13
CA LEU A 215 -22.01 -6.03 18.39
C LEU A 215 -21.66 -4.54 18.45
N ALA A 216 -20.43 -4.20 18.08
CA ALA A 216 -19.97 -2.81 18.07
C ALA A 216 -20.76 -1.97 17.06
N ASN A 217 -20.96 -2.47 15.84
CA ASN A 217 -21.72 -1.75 14.81
C ASN A 217 -23.17 -1.53 15.20
N ASP A 218 -23.82 -2.51 15.84
CA ASP A 218 -25.19 -2.33 16.35
C ASP A 218 -25.23 -1.26 17.45
N THR A 219 -24.28 -1.31 18.38
CA THR A 219 -24.21 -0.36 19.51
C THR A 219 -23.94 1.08 19.04
N PHE A 220 -22.97 1.28 18.14
CA PHE A 220 -22.61 2.61 17.63
C PHE A 220 -23.57 3.11 16.54
N GLY A 221 -24.27 2.21 15.84
CA GLY A 221 -25.29 2.56 14.85
C GLY A 221 -26.63 2.97 15.48
N ASN A 222 -26.93 2.44 16.66
CA ASN A 222 -28.19 2.66 17.39
C ASN A 222 -27.97 3.39 18.71
N THR A 223 -27.07 4.38 18.75
CA THR A 223 -26.77 5.17 19.97
C THR A 223 -27.99 5.90 20.54
N GLU A 224 -29.04 6.14 19.75
CA GLU A 224 -30.30 6.72 20.22
C GLU A 224 -31.16 5.73 21.02
N LEU A 225 -31.00 4.42 20.81
CA LEU A 225 -31.75 3.35 21.50
C LEU A 225 -31.08 2.92 22.82
N PHE A 226 -29.76 3.07 22.93
CA PHE A 226 -29.00 2.71 24.13
C PHE A 226 -28.63 3.96 24.91
N GLY A 227 -29.41 4.31 25.94
CA GLY A 227 -29.03 5.34 26.90
C GLY A 227 -27.72 4.98 27.62
N THR A 228 -27.04 5.96 28.22
CA THR A 228 -25.70 5.83 28.85
C THR A 228 -25.60 4.68 29.87
N ALA A 229 -26.72 4.25 30.46
CA ALA A 229 -26.79 3.15 31.41
C ALA A 229 -26.97 1.76 30.77
N GLY A 230 -27.35 1.67 29.49
CA GLY A 230 -27.47 0.40 28.74
C GLY A 230 -26.17 -0.07 28.09
N LEU A 231 -25.10 0.71 28.21
CA LEU A 231 -23.76 0.47 27.64
C LEU A 231 -22.74 -0.02 28.69
N ILE A 232 -23.16 -0.17 29.94
CA ILE A 232 -22.37 -0.73 31.07
C ILE A 232 -22.84 -2.16 31.31
#